data_AF-A0A842QVX5-F1
#
_entry.id   AF-A0A842QVX5-F1
#
_cell.length_a   1.000
_cell.length_b   1.000
_cell.length_c   1.000
_cell.angle_alpha   90.00
_cell.angle_beta   90.00
_cell.angle_gamma   90.00
#
_symmetry.space_group_name_H-M   'P 1'
#
loop_
_entity.id
_entity.type
_entity.pdbx_description
1 polymer ?
#
loop_
_entity_poly.entity_id
_entity_poly.type
_entity_poly.pdbx_seq_one_letter_code
_entity_poly.pdbx_strand_id
1 'polypeptide(L)'
;MTKVELFYSPVCPHCPHARELLKQYKEENPAFEYEEVNTYTEEGIKRGMSLQVMAVPCLVVDDEIKISGWPFTNEDVDKALE
;
A
#
# COMPACT_ATOMS: atom_id res chain seq x y z
N MET A 1 -8.66 11.62 9.35
CA MET A 1 -7.88 10.41 9.63
C MET A 1 -7.56 9.82 8.29
N THR A 2 -6.28 9.71 7.96
CA THR A 2 -5.85 9.26 6.64
C THR A 2 -5.96 7.75 6.58
N LYS A 3 -6.71 7.19 5.63
CA LYS A 3 -6.79 5.74 5.42
C LYS A 3 -5.71 5.32 4.43
N VAL A 4 -4.93 4.31 4.78
CA VAL A 4 -3.82 3.79 3.99
C VAL A 4 -4.06 2.30 3.72
N GLU A 5 -4.18 1.95 2.45
CA GLU A 5 -4.37 0.59 1.99
C GLU A 5 -3.13 0.14 1.21
N LEU A 6 -2.42 -0.86 1.73
CA LEU A 6 -1.32 -1.49 1.02
C LEU A 6 -1.85 -2.67 0.21
N PHE A 7 -1.78 -2.56 -1.11
CA PHE A 7 -2.01 -3.66 -2.03
C PHE A 7 -0.71 -4.44 -2.21
N TYR A 8 -0.68 -5.68 -1.74
CA TYR A 8 0.47 -6.56 -1.84
C TYR A 8 0.09 -7.90 -2.46
N SER A 9 1.06 -8.59 -3.06
CA SER A 9 0.88 -9.95 -3.58
C SER A 9 1.98 -10.86 -3.05
N PRO A 10 1.67 -12.03 -2.47
CA PRO A 10 2.64 -13.03 -2.01
C PRO A 10 3.53 -13.59 -3.13
N VAL A 11 3.20 -13.32 -4.40
CA VAL A 11 3.97 -13.77 -5.56
C VAL A 11 5.11 -12.80 -5.90
N CYS A 12 5.11 -11.58 -5.34
CA CYS A 12 6.11 -10.57 -5.63
C CYS A 12 7.25 -10.59 -4.60
N PRO A 13 8.51 -10.77 -5.02
CA PRO A 13 9.67 -10.84 -4.11
C PRO A 13 9.92 -9.54 -3.33
N HIS A 14 9.32 -8.41 -3.75
CA HIS A 14 9.50 -7.10 -3.14
C HIS A 14 8.40 -6.69 -2.15
N CYS A 15 7.28 -7.42 -2.09
CA CYS A 15 6.20 -7.13 -1.15
C CYS A 15 6.55 -7.18 0.36
N PRO A 16 7.46 -8.05 0.86
CA PRO A 16 7.81 -8.00 2.29
C PRO A 16 8.48 -6.70 2.70
N HIS A 17 9.23 -6.06 1.79
CA HIS A 17 9.93 -4.81 2.06
C HIS A 17 8.96 -3.62 2.18
N ALA A 18 7.97 -3.54 1.28
CA ALA A 18 6.87 -2.56 1.35
C ALA A 18 6.09 -2.64 2.67
N ARG A 19 5.79 -3.88 3.11
CA ARG A 19 5.09 -4.14 4.36
C ARG A 19 5.90 -3.69 5.58
N GLU A 20 7.21 -3.94 5.57
CA GLU A 20 8.09 -3.55 6.67
C GLU A 20 8.18 -2.01 6.79
N LEU A 21 8.34 -1.30 5.67
CA LEU A 21 8.34 0.16 5.62
C LEU A 21 7.05 0.75 6.21
N LEU A 22 5.88 0.26 5.77
CA LEU A 22 4.60 0.79 6.27
C LEU A 22 4.32 0.41 7.72
N LYS A 23 4.82 -0.75 8.17
CA LYS A 23 4.73 -1.12 9.57
C LYS A 23 5.55 -0.18 10.45
N GLN A 24 6.78 0.15 10.05
CA GLN A 24 7.58 1.17 10.73
C GLN A 24 6.87 2.52 10.73
N TYR A 25 6.32 2.92 9.57
CA TYR A 25 5.60 4.19 9.45
C TYR A 25 4.37 4.24 10.36
N LYS A 26 3.65 3.12 10.52
CA LYS A 26 2.51 2.99 11.46
C LYS A 26 2.95 3.08 12.93
N GLU A 27 4.10 2.53 13.26
CA GLU A 27 4.68 2.68 14.60
C GLU A 27 5.04 4.14 14.90
N GLU A 28 5.53 4.89 13.91
CA GLU A 28 5.86 6.31 14.05
C GLU A 28 4.63 7.23 14.00
N ASN A 29 3.60 6.87 13.23
CA ASN A 29 2.39 7.66 13.02
C ASN A 29 1.12 6.83 13.33
N PRO A 30 0.68 6.72 14.58
CA PRO A 30 -0.55 6.00 14.94
C PRO A 30 -1.84 6.73 14.50
N ALA A 31 -1.73 7.89 13.84
CA ALA A 31 -2.85 8.74 13.45
C ALA A 31 -3.51 8.35 12.10
N PHE A 32 -2.98 7.35 11.40
CA PHE A 32 -3.54 6.85 10.14
C PHE A 32 -4.01 5.40 10.28
N GLU A 33 -5.07 5.06 9.54
CA GLU A 33 -5.55 3.67 9.47
C GLU A 33 -4.76 2.91 8.41
N TYR A 34 -4.19 1.77 8.77
CA TYR A 34 -3.41 0.92 7.86
C TYR A 34 -4.10 -0.42 7.65
N GLU A 35 -4.42 -0.73 6.41
CA GLU A 35 -5.08 -1.95 5.97
C GLU A 35 -4.26 -2.66 4.87
N GLU A 36 -4.11 -3.97 4.98
CA GLU A 36 -3.32 -4.78 4.06
C GLU A 36 -4.24 -5.56 3.13
N VAL A 37 -4.28 -5.19 1.85
CA VAL A 37 -5.13 -5.83 0.84
C VAL A 37 -4.30 -6.78 0.00
N ASN A 38 -4.63 -8.07 0.06
CA ASN A 38 -3.93 -9.09 -0.71
C ASN A 38 -4.50 -9.20 -2.14
N THR A 39 -3.79 -8.72 -3.16
CA THR A 39 -4.21 -8.80 -4.57
C THR A 39 -4.11 -10.19 -5.18
N TYR A 40 -3.75 -11.21 -4.40
CA TYR A 40 -3.83 -12.61 -4.82
C TYR A 40 -5.20 -13.24 -4.51
N THR A 41 -6.00 -12.64 -3.63
CA THR A 41 -7.38 -13.11 -3.38
C THR A 41 -8.35 -12.43 -4.34
N GLU A 42 -9.46 -13.10 -4.65
CA GLU A 42 -10.50 -12.53 -5.54
C GLU A 42 -11.01 -11.15 -5.05
N GLU A 43 -11.09 -10.96 -3.73
CA GLU A 43 -11.47 -9.69 -3.11
C GLU A 43 -10.43 -8.59 -3.36
N GLY A 44 -9.14 -8.89 -3.17
CA GLY A 44 -8.09 -7.91 -3.43
C GLY A 44 -7.88 -7.61 -4.90
N ILE A 45 -8.11 -8.59 -5.80
CA ILE A 45 -8.16 -8.35 -7.25
C ILE A 45 -9.31 -7.41 -7.59
N LYS A 46 -10.52 -7.66 -7.07
CA LYS A 46 -11.68 -6.77 -7.29
C LYS A 46 -11.42 -5.36 -6.76
N ARG A 47 -10.87 -5.24 -5.54
CA ARG A 47 -10.54 -3.94 -4.93
C ARG A 47 -9.45 -3.22 -5.75
N GLY A 48 -8.40 -3.93 -6.14
CA GLY A 48 -7.35 -3.41 -7.01
C GLY A 48 -7.90 -2.97 -8.37
N MET A 49 -8.81 -3.74 -8.99
CA MET A 49 -9.45 -3.35 -10.24
C MET A 49 -10.35 -2.12 -10.09
N SER A 50 -11.13 -2.02 -9.00
CA SER A 50 -11.94 -0.83 -8.72
C SER A 50 -11.10 0.43 -8.60
N LEU A 51 -9.90 0.31 -8.01
CA LEU A 51 -8.95 1.40 -7.83
C LEU A 51 -8.00 1.58 -9.03
N GLN A 52 -8.09 0.74 -10.06
CA GLN A 52 -7.15 0.67 -11.19
C GLN A 52 -5.68 0.41 -10.79
N VAL A 53 -5.46 -0.38 -9.74
CA VAL A 53 -4.14 -0.87 -9.33
C VAL A 53 -3.59 -1.79 -10.43
N MET A 54 -2.73 -1.24 -11.29
CA MET A 54 -2.12 -1.97 -12.40
C MET A 54 -0.83 -2.70 -12.01
N ALA A 55 -0.20 -2.30 -10.90
CA ALA A 55 1.06 -2.86 -10.43
C ALA A 55 1.03 -3.07 -8.91
N VAL A 56 1.65 -4.14 -8.43
CA VAL A 56 1.88 -4.38 -7.00
C VAL A 56 3.38 -4.52 -6.71
N PRO A 57 3.87 -4.10 -5.52
CA PRO A 57 3.13 -3.45 -4.43
C PRO A 57 2.62 -2.05 -4.76
N CYS A 58 1.47 -1.65 -4.20
CA CYS A 58 0.83 -0.35 -4.43
C CYS A 58 0.30 0.23 -3.12
N LEU A 59 0.56 1.51 -2.89
CA LEU A 59 0.04 2.27 -1.75
C LEU A 59 -1.13 3.13 -2.21
N VAL A 60 -2.26 2.93 -1.55
CA VAL A 60 -3.45 3.74 -1.72
C VAL A 60 -3.66 4.53 -0.44
N VAL A 61 -3.87 5.82 -0.56
CA VAL A 61 -4.13 6.74 0.54
C VAL A 61 -5.42 7.46 0.23
N ASP A 62 -6.40 7.39 1.14
CA ASP A 62 -7.72 8.01 0.98
C ASP A 62 -8.47 7.56 -0.31
N ASP A 63 -8.38 6.27 -0.65
CA ASP A 63 -8.93 5.67 -1.89
C ASP A 63 -8.25 6.19 -3.19
N GLU A 64 -7.17 6.98 -3.09
CA GLU A 64 -6.33 7.38 -4.22
C GLU A 64 -5.01 6.61 -4.27
N ILE A 65 -4.62 6.13 -5.46
CA ILE A 65 -3.30 5.54 -5.67
C ILE A 65 -2.25 6.64 -5.57
N LYS A 66 -1.44 6.59 -4.52
CA LYS A 66 -0.27 7.48 -4.36
C LYS A 66 0.99 6.86 -4.93
N ILE A 67 1.15 5.55 -4.75
CA ILE A 67 2.34 4.82 -5.20
C ILE A 67 1.88 3.54 -5.87
N SER A 68 2.25 3.33 -7.13
CA SER A 68 2.00 2.07 -7.83
C SER A 68 3.31 1.48 -8.34
N GLY A 69 3.66 0.29 -7.86
CA GLY A 69 4.87 -0.42 -8.26
C GLY A 69 6.05 -0.23 -7.31
N TRP A 70 7.01 -1.15 -7.38
CA TRP A 70 8.29 -1.09 -6.68
C TRP A 70 9.37 -0.53 -7.61
N PRO A 71 10.39 0.22 -7.14
CA PRO A 71 10.75 0.58 -5.75
C PRO A 71 10.09 1.88 -5.27
N PHE A 72 9.73 1.92 -3.97
CA PHE A 72 9.38 3.14 -3.26
C PHE A 72 10.09 3.20 -1.91
N THR A 73 10.47 4.38 -1.45
CA THR A 73 11.15 4.61 -0.17
C THR A 73 10.20 5.18 0.87
N ASN A 74 10.64 5.25 2.14
CA ASN A 74 9.87 5.93 3.20
C ASN A 74 9.54 7.39 2.83
N GLU A 75 10.41 8.06 2.08
CA GLU A 75 10.15 9.43 1.60
C GLU A 75 8.96 9.51 0.63
N ASP A 76 8.74 8.49 -0.20
CA ASP A 76 7.57 8.44 -1.09
C ASP A 76 6.29 8.23 -0.29
N VAL A 77 6.34 7.43 0.79
CA VAL A 77 5.21 7.23 1.70
C VAL A 77 4.89 8.53 2.45
N ASP A 78 5.91 9.26 2.88
CA ASP A 78 5.76 10.56 3.54
C ASP A 78 5.06 11.58 2.62
N LYS A 79 5.55 11.71 1.37
CA LYS A 79 4.91 12.54 0.33
C LYS A 79 3.51 12.07 -0.07
N ALA A 80 3.20 10.80 0.10
CA ALA A 80 1.88 10.25 -0.18
C ALA A 80 0.87 10.63 0.90
N LEU A 81 1.34 10.90 2.12
CA LEU A 81 0.53 11.21 3.30
C LEU A 81 0.45 12.72 3.60
N GLU A 82 1.39 13.51 3.08
CA GLU A 82 1.36 14.99 3.06
C GLU A 82 0.33 15.55 2.07
#